data_AF-A9WTC3-F1
#
_entry.id   AF-A9WTC3-F1
#
_cell.length_a   1.000
_cell.length_b   1.000
_cell.length_c   1.000
_cell.angle_alpha   90.00
_cell.angle_beta   90.00
_cell.angle_gamma   90.00
#
_symmetry.space_group_name_H-M   'P 1'
#
loop_
_entity.id
_entity.type
_entity.pdbx_description
1 polymer ?
#
loop_
_entity_poly.entity_id
_entity_poly.type
_entity_poly.pdbx_seq_one_letter_code
_entity_poly.pdbx_strand_id
1 'polypeptide(L)'
;MRSLPGRAEESRAALKLVSTAPAHHELAVRELLGVQRSAIDDLLAQRVLVRTGEYLAMRQAVLCCAIYIALAAVNRQELHSQLHTVHRKYGSSLAQWHSSFLHDGEASPRMLLETGLHLVRQGSGGLATAFADRAILLLSFEAEELADLLCALGSAMVDMGELAYAERYLRKANELVRGDAAVIVATLHQQIRSEFMRSHELDSQYIPSAMRQFGAQEPGLCVQLLSMVAVFHGERWEVDEAQQMLNLALPLLPQVNPAVAFEFEIASAWVGALTGDYRAGDRVSEASAEQALISPLFAILLARSWTYAERYEQARMLFESLLSRSPTLDPLWLETARFSQAENEIRSGHLRRAVKSIETLHASSDVQQFHVNYLTSMRAWYWLAQNELARAQPFIDAVFKDASGSRNSINASRISALLGRSALSRADFSTAFAAFVTCA
;
A
#
# COMPACT_ATOMS: atom_id res chain seq x y z
N MET A 1 -41.35 16.26 8.28
CA MET A 1 -41.36 16.27 9.76
C MET A 1 -40.78 17.59 10.23
N ARG A 2 -41.57 18.44 10.90
CA ARG A 2 -41.07 19.65 11.56
C ARG A 2 -40.20 19.20 12.75
N SER A 3 -38.91 19.56 12.76
CA SER A 3 -38.04 19.25 13.89
C SER A 3 -38.48 20.07 15.11
N LEU A 4 -38.64 19.40 16.25
CA LEU A 4 -38.87 20.06 17.53
C LEU A 4 -37.60 20.84 17.89
N PRO A 5 -37.70 22.12 18.31
CA PRO A 5 -36.52 22.97 18.56
C PRO A 5 -35.50 22.35 19.52
N GLY A 6 -35.93 21.57 20.52
CA GLY A 6 -35.03 20.85 21.44
C GLY A 6 -34.16 19.78 20.76
N ARG A 7 -34.69 19.04 19.78
CA ARG A 7 -33.90 18.03 19.04
C ARG A 7 -32.81 18.66 18.17
N ALA A 8 -33.03 19.88 17.70
CA ALA A 8 -32.03 20.63 16.94
C ALA A 8 -30.87 21.07 17.84
N GLU A 9 -31.14 21.42 19.10
CA GLU A 9 -30.11 21.81 20.07
C GLU A 9 -29.27 20.61 20.54
N GLU A 10 -29.90 19.49 20.86
CA GLU A 10 -29.21 18.23 21.21
C GLU A 10 -28.31 17.73 20.07
N SER A 11 -28.82 17.75 18.84
CA SER A 11 -28.03 17.41 17.64
C SER A 11 -26.84 18.36 17.48
N ARG A 12 -27.01 19.65 17.79
CA ARG A 12 -25.93 20.63 17.71
C ARG A 12 -24.86 20.39 18.77
N ALA A 13 -25.23 20.00 19.99
CA ALA A 13 -24.29 19.65 21.04
C ALA A 13 -23.46 18.42 20.65
N ALA A 14 -24.11 17.36 20.15
CA ALA A 14 -23.44 16.17 19.64
C ALA A 14 -22.47 16.49 18.50
N LEU A 15 -22.89 17.29 17.52
CA LEU A 15 -22.03 17.68 16.40
C LEU A 15 -20.83 18.52 16.83
N LYS A 16 -20.98 19.43 17.80
CA LYS A 16 -19.85 20.18 18.36
C LYS A 16 -18.83 19.24 19.00
N LEU A 17 -19.29 18.25 19.78
CA LEU A 17 -18.41 17.30 20.44
C LEU A 17 -17.66 16.43 19.42
N VAL A 18 -18.38 15.84 18.46
CA VAL A 18 -17.79 14.99 17.41
C VAL A 18 -16.89 15.80 16.45
N SER A 19 -16.99 17.12 16.42
CA SER A 19 -16.13 17.98 15.59
C SER A 19 -14.68 18.09 16.07
N THR A 20 -14.40 17.64 17.29
CA THR A 20 -13.10 17.87 17.94
C THR A 20 -12.04 16.82 17.60
N ALA A 21 -12.42 15.73 16.94
CA ALA A 21 -11.50 14.70 16.47
C ALA A 21 -11.98 14.08 15.16
N PRO A 22 -11.07 13.46 14.39
CA PRO A 22 -11.42 12.66 13.21
C PRO A 22 -12.36 11.48 13.52
N ALA A 23 -12.31 10.95 14.74
CA ALA A 23 -13.17 9.88 15.21
C ALA A 23 -13.29 9.93 16.74
N HIS A 24 -14.33 9.30 17.28
CA HIS A 24 -14.57 9.17 18.71
C HIS A 24 -15.07 7.79 19.08
N HIS A 25 -14.51 7.18 20.12
CA HIS A 25 -15.15 6.06 20.82
C HIS A 25 -16.59 6.42 21.22
N GLU A 26 -17.57 5.65 20.77
CA GLU A 26 -19.00 5.97 20.91
C GLU A 26 -19.42 6.15 22.37
N LEU A 27 -18.97 5.27 23.26
CA LEU A 27 -19.32 5.34 24.69
C LEU A 27 -18.83 6.65 25.33
N ALA A 28 -17.67 7.17 24.92
CA ALA A 28 -17.13 8.42 25.44
C ALA A 28 -18.02 9.62 25.05
N VAL A 29 -18.48 9.65 23.80
CA VAL A 29 -19.40 10.69 23.30
C VAL A 29 -20.73 10.62 24.04
N ARG A 30 -21.30 9.43 24.21
CA ARG A 30 -22.57 9.24 24.89
C ARG A 30 -22.49 9.58 26.38
N GLU A 31 -21.38 9.31 27.04
CA GLU A 31 -21.14 9.69 28.44
C GLU A 31 -21.18 11.22 28.61
N LEU A 32 -20.45 11.96 27.76
CA LEU A 32 -20.42 13.43 27.83
C LEU A 32 -21.76 14.08 27.45
N LEU A 33 -22.52 13.49 26.52
CA LEU A 33 -23.85 13.99 26.18
C LEU A 33 -24.89 13.71 27.27
N GLY A 34 -24.67 12.71 28.13
CA GLY A 34 -25.55 12.36 29.23
C GLY A 34 -27.00 12.13 28.76
N VAL A 35 -27.91 13.00 29.19
CA VAL A 35 -29.34 12.94 28.83
C VAL A 35 -29.60 13.12 27.33
N GLN A 36 -28.69 13.77 26.61
CA GLN A 36 -28.83 14.08 25.17
C GLN A 36 -28.28 12.96 24.26
N ARG A 37 -27.88 11.81 24.82
CA ARG A 37 -27.22 10.70 24.08
C ARG A 37 -28.05 10.12 22.93
N SER A 38 -29.37 10.30 22.91
CA SER A 38 -30.25 9.87 21.81
C SER A 38 -30.02 10.66 20.52
N ALA A 39 -29.43 11.85 20.59
CA ALA A 39 -29.10 12.65 19.42
C ALA A 39 -28.11 11.93 18.47
N ILE A 40 -27.27 11.03 19.01
CA ILE A 40 -26.36 10.21 18.20
C ILE A 40 -27.13 9.29 17.25
N ASP A 41 -28.20 8.66 17.74
CA ASP A 41 -29.01 7.72 16.95
C ASP A 41 -29.75 8.46 15.82
N ASP A 42 -30.28 9.65 16.11
CA ASP A 42 -30.91 10.52 15.11
C ASP A 42 -29.89 10.95 14.03
N LEU A 43 -28.67 11.34 14.41
CA LEU A 43 -27.61 11.75 13.48
C LEU A 43 -27.06 10.58 12.64
N LEU A 44 -27.01 9.38 13.20
CA LEU A 44 -26.67 8.15 12.47
C LEU A 44 -27.76 7.78 11.46
N ALA A 45 -29.04 7.85 11.85
CA ALA A 45 -30.17 7.60 10.97
C ALA A 45 -30.20 8.56 9.77
N GLN A 46 -29.81 9.82 10.00
CA GLN A 46 -29.67 10.85 8.95
C GLN A 46 -28.36 10.74 8.16
N ARG A 47 -27.46 9.79 8.51
CA ARG A 47 -26.14 9.60 7.90
C ARG A 47 -25.23 10.82 7.96
N VAL A 48 -25.41 11.67 8.98
CA VAL A 48 -24.50 12.78 9.29
C VAL A 48 -23.28 12.23 10.02
N LEU A 49 -23.52 11.32 10.96
CA LEU A 49 -22.50 10.48 11.56
C LEU A 49 -22.43 9.12 10.85
N VAL A 50 -21.26 8.51 10.91
CA VAL A 50 -21.02 7.12 10.53
C VAL A 50 -20.42 6.38 11.71
N ARG A 51 -20.80 5.10 11.84
CA ARG A 51 -20.25 4.19 12.83
C ARG A 51 -19.37 3.16 12.14
N THR A 52 -18.14 3.03 12.62
CA THR A 52 -17.19 1.99 12.19
C THR A 52 -16.68 1.29 13.44
N GLY A 53 -17.16 0.06 13.68
CA GLY A 53 -16.92 -0.64 14.95
C GLY A 53 -17.43 0.18 16.13
N GLU A 54 -16.55 0.46 17.09
CA GLU A 54 -16.84 1.24 18.31
C GLU A 54 -16.66 2.75 18.11
N TYR A 55 -16.29 3.19 16.91
CA TYR A 55 -15.98 4.58 16.63
C TYR A 55 -17.11 5.28 15.86
N LEU A 56 -17.34 6.54 16.22
CA LEU A 56 -18.18 7.50 15.53
C LEU A 56 -17.31 8.55 14.84
N ALA A 57 -17.64 8.87 13.59
CA ALA A 57 -17.02 9.97 12.87
C ALA A 57 -18.10 10.77 12.13
N MET A 58 -17.82 12.04 11.86
CA MET A 58 -18.64 12.78 10.90
C MET A 58 -18.38 12.28 9.50
N ARG A 59 -19.45 12.01 8.76
CA ARG A 59 -19.36 11.52 7.37
C ARG A 59 -18.66 12.51 6.44
N GLN A 60 -18.87 13.80 6.66
CA GLN A 60 -18.30 14.87 5.85
C GLN A 60 -17.20 15.60 6.63
N ALA A 61 -15.94 15.40 6.24
CA ALA A 61 -14.80 16.05 6.88
C ALA A 61 -14.91 17.59 6.83
N VAL A 62 -15.40 18.16 5.72
CA VAL A 62 -15.59 19.61 5.58
C VAL A 62 -16.58 20.16 6.62
N LEU A 63 -17.68 19.43 6.88
CA LEU A 63 -18.63 19.80 7.92
C LEU A 63 -17.99 19.74 9.31
N CYS A 64 -17.21 18.70 9.58
CA CYS A 64 -16.44 18.56 10.82
C CYS A 64 -15.54 19.78 11.07
N CYS A 65 -14.71 20.13 10.08
CA CYS A 65 -13.82 21.29 10.15
C CYS A 65 -14.59 22.61 10.32
N ALA A 66 -15.69 22.80 9.57
CA ALA A 66 -16.49 24.02 9.65
C ALA A 66 -17.08 24.23 11.06
N ILE A 67 -17.60 23.16 11.67
CA ILE A 67 -18.15 23.20 13.04
C ILE A 67 -17.03 23.48 14.05
N TYR A 68 -15.89 22.80 13.93
CA TYR A 68 -14.77 22.96 14.84
C TYR A 68 -14.15 24.36 14.81
N ILE A 69 -13.94 24.92 13.61
CA ILE A 69 -13.38 26.27 13.44
C ILE A 69 -14.35 27.32 13.98
N ALA A 70 -15.66 27.11 13.85
CA ALA A 70 -16.69 28.02 14.37
C ALA A 70 -16.78 28.04 15.92
N LEU A 71 -16.16 27.09 16.62
CA LEU A 71 -16.09 27.13 18.09
C LEU A 71 -15.16 28.25 18.57
N ALA A 72 -15.52 28.89 19.68
CA ALA A 72 -14.60 29.76 20.38
C ALA A 72 -13.40 28.95 20.91
N ALA A 73 -12.22 29.56 21.00
CA ALA A 73 -11.01 28.88 21.47
C ALA A 73 -11.17 28.28 22.88
N VAL A 74 -11.84 28.99 23.79
CA VAL A 74 -12.17 28.51 25.14
C VAL A 74 -13.01 27.24 25.09
N ASN A 75 -14.06 27.21 24.26
CA ASN A 75 -14.91 26.03 24.11
C ASN A 75 -14.16 24.84 23.52
N ARG A 76 -13.23 25.08 22.58
CA ARG A 76 -12.36 24.01 22.06
C ARG A 76 -11.51 23.41 23.17
N GLN A 77 -10.84 24.25 23.97
CA GLN A 77 -10.00 23.80 25.08
C GLN A 77 -10.80 23.00 26.12
N GLU A 78 -11.99 23.48 26.49
CA GLU A 78 -12.88 22.77 27.42
C GLU A 78 -13.29 21.40 26.88
N LEU A 79 -13.73 21.32 25.62
CA LEU A 79 -14.11 20.06 25.00
C LEU A 79 -12.93 19.09 24.90
N HIS A 80 -11.75 19.54 24.48
CA HIS A 80 -10.55 18.69 24.44
C HIS A 80 -10.18 18.18 25.86
N SER A 81 -10.31 19.00 26.91
CA SER A 81 -10.03 18.57 28.28
C SER A 81 -11.02 17.49 28.78
N GLN A 82 -12.32 17.72 28.56
CA GLN A 82 -13.38 16.76 28.91
C GLN A 82 -13.20 15.44 28.14
N LEU A 83 -12.98 15.51 26.83
CA LEU A 83 -12.81 14.35 25.97
C LEU A 83 -11.52 13.59 26.27
N HIS A 84 -10.42 14.27 26.59
CA HIS A 84 -9.20 13.61 27.06
C HIS A 84 -9.49 12.71 28.27
N THR A 85 -10.18 13.26 29.27
CA THR A 85 -10.50 12.54 30.51
C THR A 85 -11.41 11.35 30.24
N VAL A 86 -12.45 11.52 29.43
CA VAL A 86 -13.41 10.44 29.16
C VAL A 86 -12.79 9.37 28.26
N HIS A 87 -12.08 9.72 27.18
CA HIS A 87 -11.40 8.73 26.34
C HIS A 87 -10.35 7.92 27.10
N ARG A 88 -9.67 8.50 28.09
CA ARG A 88 -8.71 7.80 28.95
C ARG A 88 -9.37 6.65 29.72
N LYS A 89 -10.63 6.80 30.17
CA LYS A 89 -11.38 5.74 30.87
C LYS A 89 -11.62 4.50 30.01
N TYR A 90 -11.76 4.69 28.71
CA TYR A 90 -11.99 3.61 27.73
C TYR A 90 -10.68 3.08 27.11
N GLY A 91 -9.51 3.51 27.60
CA GLY A 91 -8.21 3.09 27.04
C GLY A 91 -7.99 3.51 25.58
N SER A 92 -8.72 4.53 25.09
CA SER A 92 -8.67 4.93 23.69
C SER A 92 -7.46 5.81 23.38
N SER A 93 -6.78 5.53 22.27
CA SER A 93 -5.69 6.38 21.74
C SER A 93 -6.11 7.83 21.49
N LEU A 94 -7.42 8.08 21.31
CA LEU A 94 -8.00 9.41 21.19
C LEU A 94 -7.82 10.29 22.43
N ALA A 95 -7.54 9.70 23.61
CA ALA A 95 -7.14 10.49 24.76
C ALA A 95 -5.86 11.29 24.48
N GLN A 96 -4.90 10.70 23.76
CA GLN A 96 -3.66 11.38 23.36
C GLN A 96 -3.93 12.46 22.30
N TRP A 97 -4.83 12.18 21.35
CA TRP A 97 -5.30 13.19 20.38
C TRP A 97 -5.77 14.44 21.10
N HIS A 98 -6.71 14.29 22.04
CA HIS A 98 -7.27 15.43 22.76
C HIS A 98 -6.24 16.12 23.66
N SER A 99 -5.37 15.36 24.33
CA SER A 99 -4.25 15.90 25.12
C SER A 99 -3.35 16.82 24.30
N SER A 100 -3.11 16.50 23.01
CA SER A 100 -2.25 17.31 22.15
C SER A 100 -2.73 18.74 21.87
N PHE A 101 -3.99 19.07 22.17
CA PHE A 101 -4.55 20.41 22.01
C PHE A 101 -4.49 21.24 23.30
N LEU A 102 -4.15 20.62 24.43
CA LEU A 102 -4.07 21.27 25.73
C LEU A 102 -2.68 21.88 25.93
N HIS A 103 -2.60 23.02 26.62
CA HIS A 103 -1.33 23.70 26.88
C HIS A 103 -0.38 22.83 27.73
N ASP A 104 -0.91 22.25 28.81
CA ASP A 104 -0.19 21.34 29.71
C ASP A 104 -0.43 19.86 29.33
N GLY A 105 -0.68 19.60 28.04
CA GLY A 105 -0.95 18.27 27.52
C GLY A 105 0.27 17.36 27.57
N GLU A 106 0.06 16.09 27.90
CA GLU A 106 1.11 15.06 27.96
C GLU A 106 1.53 14.52 26.58
N ALA A 107 0.80 14.84 25.51
CA ALA A 107 1.04 14.25 24.19
C ALA A 107 2.22 14.91 23.47
N SER A 108 3.27 14.13 23.23
CA SER A 108 4.43 14.54 22.44
C SER A 108 4.26 14.19 20.95
N PRO A 109 4.99 14.87 20.03
CA PRO A 109 4.99 14.50 18.61
C PRO A 109 5.38 13.03 18.37
N ARG A 110 6.35 12.51 19.12
CA ARG A 110 6.75 11.09 19.08
C ARG A 110 5.58 10.16 19.38
N MET A 111 4.87 10.40 20.49
CA MET A 111 3.74 9.57 20.91
C MET A 111 2.61 9.58 19.88
N LEU A 112 2.37 10.73 19.24
CA LEU A 112 1.38 10.84 18.17
C LEU A 112 1.79 10.07 16.91
N LEU A 113 3.08 10.11 16.52
CA LEU A 113 3.60 9.34 15.37
C LEU A 113 3.56 7.84 15.63
N GLU A 114 3.95 7.39 16.82
CA GLU A 114 3.90 5.98 17.22
C GLU A 114 2.45 5.46 17.20
N THR A 115 1.52 6.26 17.70
CA THR A 115 0.08 5.96 17.64
C THR A 115 -0.44 5.94 16.21
N GLY A 116 -0.02 6.91 15.38
CA GLY A 116 -0.32 6.91 13.95
C GLY A 116 0.14 5.62 13.28
N LEU A 117 1.39 5.22 13.48
CA LEU A 117 1.96 3.99 12.93
C LEU A 117 1.19 2.74 13.39
N HIS A 118 0.81 2.67 14.67
CA HIS A 118 -0.01 1.59 15.19
C HIS A 118 -1.38 1.52 14.51
N LEU A 119 -2.03 2.67 14.32
CA LEU A 119 -3.33 2.77 13.66
C LEU A 119 -3.28 2.36 12.18
N VAL A 120 -2.22 2.71 11.45
CA VAL A 120 -2.02 2.24 10.07
C VAL A 120 -1.97 0.71 10.02
N ARG A 121 -1.19 0.10 10.91
CA ARG A 121 -1.07 -1.37 11.01
C ARG A 121 -2.37 -2.07 11.42
N GLN A 122 -3.33 -1.33 11.97
CA GLN A 122 -4.69 -1.80 12.26
C GLN A 122 -5.69 -1.52 11.13
N GLY A 123 -5.24 -1.02 9.99
CA GLY A 123 -6.09 -0.66 8.85
C GLY A 123 -6.83 0.67 8.99
N SER A 124 -6.49 1.49 9.99
CA SER A 124 -7.14 2.79 10.27
C SER A 124 -6.35 3.97 9.67
N GLY A 125 -6.07 3.91 8.36
CA GLY A 125 -5.24 4.89 7.64
C GLY A 125 -5.67 6.34 7.84
N GLY A 126 -6.96 6.64 7.66
CA GLY A 126 -7.48 8.01 7.83
C GLY A 126 -7.36 8.57 9.25
N LEU A 127 -7.44 7.72 10.28
CA LEU A 127 -7.21 8.16 11.66
C LEU A 127 -5.71 8.38 11.90
N ALA A 128 -4.87 7.48 11.40
CA ALA A 128 -3.42 7.60 11.48
C ALA A 128 -2.91 8.89 10.84
N THR A 129 -3.43 9.28 9.67
CA THR A 129 -3.03 10.53 9.00
C THR A 129 -3.32 11.75 9.86
N ALA A 130 -4.44 11.76 10.59
CA ALA A 130 -4.75 12.87 11.48
C ALA A 130 -3.69 12.97 12.60
N PHE A 131 -3.37 11.86 13.28
CA PHE A 131 -2.35 11.83 14.33
C PHE A 131 -0.97 12.27 13.82
N ALA A 132 -0.56 11.77 12.65
CA ALA A 132 0.70 12.15 12.04
C ALA A 132 0.75 13.64 11.65
N ASP A 133 -0.33 14.16 11.05
CA ASP A 133 -0.43 15.58 10.71
C ASP A 133 -0.39 16.47 11.94
N ARG A 134 -1.06 16.04 13.03
CA ARG A 134 -1.00 16.75 14.31
C ARG A 134 0.40 16.72 14.89
N ALA A 135 1.10 15.58 14.83
CA ALA A 135 2.49 15.49 15.27
C ALA A 135 3.38 16.46 14.48
N ILE A 136 3.23 16.50 13.15
CA ILE A 136 3.98 17.40 12.27
C ILE A 136 3.76 18.88 12.62
N LEU A 137 2.53 19.28 12.95
CA LEU A 137 2.24 20.64 13.39
C LEU A 137 2.89 21.01 14.74
N LEU A 138 3.22 20.01 15.56
CA LEU A 138 3.87 20.19 16.85
C LEU A 138 5.40 20.02 16.79
N LEU A 139 5.96 19.65 15.63
CA LEU A 139 7.40 19.48 15.47
C LEU A 139 8.13 20.81 15.63
N SER A 140 9.28 20.76 16.30
CA SER A 140 10.31 21.79 16.21
C SER A 140 11.26 21.48 15.04
N PHE A 141 12.06 22.47 14.63
CA PHE A 141 13.05 22.31 13.56
C PHE A 141 14.23 21.39 13.91
N GLU A 142 14.33 20.94 15.15
CA GLU A 142 15.44 20.13 15.68
C GLU A 142 15.07 18.66 15.88
N ALA A 143 13.90 18.24 15.41
CA ALA A 143 13.33 16.90 15.65
C ALA A 143 13.86 15.81 14.69
N GLU A 144 15.18 15.77 14.45
CA GLU A 144 15.84 14.80 13.56
C GLU A 144 15.56 13.35 14.01
N GLU A 145 15.46 13.13 15.33
CA GLU A 145 15.17 11.83 15.95
C GLU A 145 13.79 11.23 15.63
N LEU A 146 12.94 11.98 14.93
CA LEU A 146 11.59 11.55 14.50
C LEU A 146 11.54 11.19 13.02
N ALA A 147 12.62 11.40 12.26
CA ALA A 147 12.65 11.08 10.85
C ALA A 147 12.46 9.58 10.57
N ASP A 148 13.06 8.71 11.39
CA ASP A 148 12.86 7.26 11.32
C ASP A 148 11.38 6.86 11.50
N LEU A 149 10.68 7.49 12.44
CA LEU A 149 9.25 7.22 12.67
C LEU A 149 8.39 7.68 11.50
N LEU A 150 8.71 8.83 10.89
CA LEU A 150 8.05 9.29 9.67
C LEU A 150 8.34 8.37 8.48
N CYS A 151 9.56 7.86 8.36
CA CYS A 151 9.93 6.88 7.35
C CYS A 151 9.17 5.55 7.55
N ALA A 152 9.09 5.05 8.79
CA ALA A 152 8.33 3.85 9.12
C ALA A 152 6.82 4.02 8.87
N LEU A 153 6.26 5.19 9.21
CA LEU A 153 4.89 5.54 8.89
C LEU A 153 4.66 5.60 7.38
N GLY A 154 5.59 6.23 6.64
CA GLY A 154 5.56 6.28 5.18
C GLY A 154 5.54 4.88 4.58
N SER A 155 6.41 3.98 5.03
CA SER A 155 6.42 2.57 4.61
C SER A 155 5.08 1.88 4.87
N ALA A 156 4.53 2.01 6.08
CA ALA A 156 3.25 1.40 6.43
C ALA A 156 2.08 1.97 5.59
N MET A 157 2.14 3.26 5.24
CA MET A 157 1.18 3.88 4.34
C MET A 157 1.31 3.33 2.91
N VAL A 158 2.53 3.02 2.43
CA VAL A 158 2.71 2.30 1.16
C VAL A 158 2.06 0.92 1.22
N ASP A 159 2.28 0.16 2.29
CA ASP A 159 1.68 -1.18 2.49
C ASP A 159 0.14 -1.14 2.49
N MET A 160 -0.42 -0.11 3.13
CA MET A 160 -1.88 0.14 3.17
C MET A 160 -2.44 0.73 1.89
N GLY A 161 -1.57 1.30 1.05
CA GLY A 161 -1.95 1.90 -0.21
C GLY A 161 -2.23 3.40 -0.22
N GLU A 162 -1.95 4.07 0.87
CA GLU A 162 -2.16 5.50 1.05
C GLU A 162 -0.97 6.30 0.47
N LEU A 163 -0.69 6.13 -0.83
CA LEU A 163 0.56 6.57 -1.48
C LEU A 163 0.81 8.08 -1.37
N ALA A 164 -0.24 8.90 -1.49
CA ALA A 164 -0.12 10.36 -1.35
C ALA A 164 0.33 10.77 0.06
N TYR A 165 -0.15 10.06 1.09
CA TYR A 165 0.25 10.29 2.47
C TYR A 165 1.65 9.72 2.75
N ALA A 166 1.97 8.56 2.20
CA ALA A 166 3.32 8.01 2.25
C ALA A 166 4.35 9.01 1.70
N GLU A 167 4.13 9.53 0.49
CA GLU A 167 5.03 10.51 -0.14
C GLU A 167 5.21 11.76 0.74
N ARG A 168 4.11 12.29 1.29
CA ARG A 168 4.14 13.45 2.19
C ARG A 168 5.00 13.19 3.44
N TYR A 169 4.84 12.05 4.10
CA TYR A 169 5.58 11.74 5.32
C TYR A 169 7.04 11.39 5.05
N LEU A 170 7.33 10.70 3.95
CA LEU A 170 8.69 10.43 3.48
C LEU A 170 9.43 11.73 3.12
N ARG A 171 8.77 12.66 2.42
CA ARG A 171 9.33 13.99 2.17
C ARG A 171 9.64 14.71 3.47
N LYS A 172 8.72 14.64 4.45
CA LYS A 172 8.94 15.27 5.76
C LYS A 172 10.10 14.63 6.52
N ALA A 173 10.28 13.31 6.46
CA ALA A 173 11.43 12.62 7.05
C ALA A 173 12.75 13.16 6.47
N ASN A 174 12.84 13.27 5.13
CA ASN A 174 14.02 13.82 4.46
C ASN A 174 14.28 15.30 4.82
N GLU A 175 13.25 16.12 5.04
CA GLU A 175 13.42 17.51 5.48
C GLU A 175 14.01 17.63 6.88
N LEU A 176 13.76 16.65 7.76
CA LEU A 176 14.24 16.69 9.15
C LEU A 176 15.69 16.23 9.29
N VAL A 177 16.17 15.39 8.37
CA VAL A 177 17.50 14.78 8.43
C VAL A 177 18.56 15.64 7.78
N ARG A 178 19.72 15.73 8.44
CA ARG A 178 20.91 16.44 7.92
C ARG A 178 22.01 15.47 7.53
N GLY A 179 21.72 14.58 6.58
CA GLY A 179 22.71 13.68 5.99
C GLY A 179 22.83 12.30 6.65
N ASP A 180 21.87 11.89 7.49
CA ASP A 180 21.79 10.50 7.96
C ASP A 180 21.54 9.56 6.77
N ALA A 181 22.56 8.75 6.46
CA ALA A 181 22.53 7.83 5.34
C ALA A 181 21.42 6.79 5.46
N ALA A 182 21.11 6.33 6.68
CA ALA A 182 20.12 5.29 6.90
C ALA A 182 18.72 5.80 6.52
N VAL A 183 18.34 6.97 7.03
CA VAL A 183 17.04 7.57 6.71
C VAL A 183 16.95 7.93 5.24
N ILE A 184 18.01 8.48 4.64
CA ILE A 184 18.01 8.88 3.23
C ILE A 184 17.80 7.66 2.33
N VAL A 185 18.54 6.57 2.55
CA VAL A 185 18.42 5.35 1.73
C VAL A 185 17.06 4.68 1.98
N ALA A 186 16.59 4.60 3.23
CA ALA A 186 15.28 4.04 3.54
C ALA A 186 14.13 4.85 2.92
N THR A 187 14.24 6.18 2.92
CA THR A 187 13.24 7.06 2.30
C THR A 187 13.26 6.89 0.78
N LEU A 188 14.45 6.83 0.17
CA LEU A 188 14.61 6.58 -1.26
C LEU A 188 13.99 5.25 -1.69
N HIS A 189 14.20 4.21 -0.88
CA HIS A 189 13.58 2.90 -1.06
C HIS A 189 12.05 3.01 -1.10
N GLN A 190 11.43 3.66 -0.12
CA GLN A 190 9.97 3.79 -0.10
C GLN A 190 9.42 4.72 -1.18
N GLN A 191 10.17 5.76 -1.58
CA GLN A 191 9.78 6.66 -2.68
C GLN A 191 9.73 5.92 -4.01
N ILE A 192 10.78 5.17 -4.36
CA ILE A 192 10.81 4.37 -5.59
C ILE A 192 9.68 3.34 -5.58
N ARG A 193 9.46 2.68 -4.44
CA ARG A 193 8.37 1.73 -4.27
C ARG A 193 7.01 2.38 -4.48
N SER A 194 6.74 3.50 -3.83
CA SER A 194 5.48 4.23 -3.95
C SER A 194 5.22 4.68 -5.39
N GLU A 195 6.25 5.21 -6.07
CA GLU A 195 6.14 5.63 -7.46
C GLU A 195 5.84 4.45 -8.38
N PHE A 196 6.59 3.36 -8.25
CA PHE A 196 6.37 2.16 -9.05
C PHE A 196 4.97 1.56 -8.84
N MET A 197 4.46 1.53 -7.61
CA MET A 197 3.10 1.02 -7.34
C MET A 197 2.01 1.93 -7.92
N ARG A 198 2.28 3.23 -8.08
CA ARG A 198 1.34 4.22 -8.61
C ARG A 198 1.28 4.21 -10.13
N SER A 199 2.42 4.19 -10.80
CA SER A 199 2.53 4.44 -12.24
C SER A 199 3.20 3.32 -13.03
N HIS A 200 3.81 2.35 -12.34
CA HIS A 200 4.79 1.40 -12.92
C HIS A 200 5.96 2.07 -13.62
N GLU A 201 6.18 3.36 -13.41
CA GLU A 201 7.37 4.07 -13.87
C GLU A 201 8.52 3.84 -12.89
N LEU A 202 9.74 3.85 -13.43
CA LEU A 202 10.96 3.67 -12.66
C LEU A 202 12.03 4.61 -13.20
N ASP A 203 12.40 5.60 -12.40
CA ASP A 203 13.61 6.40 -12.64
C ASP A 203 14.73 5.88 -11.73
N SER A 204 15.63 5.07 -12.29
CA SER A 204 16.74 4.45 -11.55
C SER A 204 18.08 5.15 -11.79
N GLN A 205 18.13 6.23 -12.58
CA GLN A 205 19.39 6.84 -13.05
C GLN A 205 20.27 7.40 -11.92
N TYR A 206 19.67 7.81 -10.82
CA TYR A 206 20.36 8.40 -9.67
C TYR A 206 20.87 7.34 -8.67
N ILE A 207 20.40 6.09 -8.77
CA ILE A 207 20.70 5.03 -7.79
C ILE A 207 22.21 4.73 -7.73
N PRO A 208 22.95 4.59 -8.85
CA PRO A 208 24.40 4.37 -8.78
C PRO A 208 25.16 5.49 -8.06
N SER A 209 24.67 6.74 -8.14
CA SER A 209 25.26 7.86 -7.41
C SER A 209 24.98 7.76 -5.91
N ALA A 210 23.75 7.43 -5.52
CA ALA A 210 23.41 7.18 -4.11
C ALA A 210 24.25 6.02 -3.53
N MET A 211 24.48 4.95 -4.30
CA MET A 211 25.31 3.82 -3.85
C MET A 211 26.78 4.20 -3.64
N ARG A 212 27.35 5.03 -4.51
CA ARG A 212 28.71 5.57 -4.31
C ARG A 212 28.81 6.41 -3.04
N GLN A 213 27.75 7.13 -2.69
CA GLN A 213 27.74 8.02 -1.54
C GLN A 213 27.52 7.27 -0.21
N PHE A 214 26.57 6.32 -0.18
CA PHE A 214 26.09 5.71 1.07
C PHE A 214 26.44 4.23 1.23
N GLY A 215 26.89 3.54 0.17
CA GLY A 215 27.07 2.08 0.18
C GLY A 215 28.09 1.57 1.21
N ALA A 216 29.08 2.38 1.58
CA ALA A 216 30.04 2.02 2.63
C ALA A 216 29.52 2.26 4.05
N GLN A 217 28.57 3.19 4.23
CA GLN A 217 27.98 3.52 5.52
C GLN A 217 26.82 2.59 5.85
N GLU A 218 25.97 2.33 4.85
CA GLU A 218 24.73 1.57 4.98
C GLU A 218 24.64 0.43 3.93
N PRO A 219 25.56 -0.55 3.95
CA PRO A 219 25.61 -1.60 2.93
C PRO A 219 24.33 -2.44 2.91
N GLY A 220 23.72 -2.69 4.07
CA GLY A 220 22.47 -3.43 4.19
C GLY A 220 21.32 -2.75 3.44
N LEU A 221 21.02 -1.51 3.79
CA LEU A 221 19.94 -0.74 3.15
C LEU A 221 20.18 -0.53 1.64
N CYS A 222 21.45 -0.37 1.23
CA CYS A 222 21.82 -0.25 -0.17
C CYS A 222 21.55 -1.56 -0.96
N VAL A 223 21.88 -2.72 -0.39
CA VAL A 223 21.55 -4.02 -1.01
C VAL A 223 20.05 -4.22 -1.13
N GLN A 224 19.27 -3.85 -0.10
CA GLN A 224 17.81 -3.94 -0.15
C GLN A 224 17.22 -3.05 -1.25
N LEU A 225 17.67 -1.80 -1.33
CA LEU A 225 17.28 -0.86 -2.39
C LEU A 225 17.60 -1.41 -3.79
N LEU A 226 18.83 -1.86 -4.02
CA LEU A 226 19.23 -2.41 -5.32
C LEU A 226 18.46 -3.67 -5.68
N SER A 227 18.20 -4.55 -4.72
CA SER A 227 17.42 -5.78 -4.92
C SER A 227 15.98 -5.46 -5.29
N MET A 228 15.34 -4.50 -4.62
CA MET A 228 13.99 -4.03 -4.96
C MET A 228 13.94 -3.40 -6.35
N VAL A 229 14.91 -2.56 -6.70
CA VAL A 229 14.97 -1.91 -8.01
C VAL A 229 15.20 -2.93 -9.12
N ALA A 230 16.04 -3.94 -8.87
CA ALA A 230 16.21 -5.08 -9.78
C ALA A 230 14.89 -5.83 -10.01
N VAL A 231 14.12 -6.06 -8.94
CA VAL A 231 12.78 -6.66 -9.03
C VAL A 231 11.86 -5.82 -9.91
N PHE A 232 11.82 -4.50 -9.73
CA PHE A 232 10.97 -3.60 -10.52
C PHE A 232 11.39 -3.50 -11.99
N HIS A 233 12.68 -3.51 -12.29
CA HIS A 233 13.15 -3.67 -13.67
C HIS A 233 12.72 -5.04 -14.25
N GLY A 234 12.83 -6.12 -13.46
CA GLY A 234 12.31 -7.43 -13.83
C GLY A 234 10.81 -7.44 -14.14
N GLU A 235 9.99 -6.74 -13.33
CA GLU A 235 8.55 -6.56 -13.61
C GLU A 235 8.26 -5.91 -14.97
N ARG A 236 9.13 -4.99 -15.37
CA ARG A 236 9.07 -4.26 -16.64
C ARG A 236 9.72 -5.02 -17.81
N TRP A 237 10.23 -6.24 -17.57
CA TRP A 237 11.02 -7.02 -18.53
C TRP A 237 12.33 -6.34 -18.96
N GLU A 238 12.84 -5.40 -18.17
CA GLU A 238 14.11 -4.69 -18.34
C GLU A 238 15.22 -5.51 -17.67
N VAL A 239 15.47 -6.70 -18.23
CA VAL A 239 16.33 -7.72 -17.62
C VAL A 239 17.77 -7.25 -17.48
N ASP A 240 18.29 -6.52 -18.46
CA ASP A 240 19.68 -6.04 -18.45
C ASP A 240 19.89 -5.02 -17.32
N GLU A 241 18.96 -4.08 -17.16
CA GLU A 241 18.94 -3.11 -16.07
C GLU A 241 18.77 -3.80 -14.71
N ALA A 242 17.91 -4.82 -14.63
CA ALA A 242 17.75 -5.61 -13.41
C ALA A 242 19.07 -6.29 -13.00
N GLN A 243 19.77 -6.90 -13.97
CA GLN A 243 21.06 -7.53 -13.73
C GLN A 243 22.14 -6.51 -13.35
N GLN A 244 22.12 -5.31 -13.93
CA GLN A 244 23.02 -4.23 -13.53
C GLN A 244 22.84 -3.85 -12.05
N MET A 245 21.60 -3.74 -11.57
CA MET A 245 21.32 -3.44 -10.16
C MET A 245 21.83 -4.55 -9.23
N LEU A 246 21.61 -5.82 -9.58
CA LEU A 246 22.15 -6.95 -8.81
C LEU A 246 23.69 -6.95 -8.79
N ASN A 247 24.32 -6.65 -9.92
CA ASN A 247 25.78 -6.55 -10.03
C ASN A 247 26.35 -5.43 -9.16
N LEU A 248 25.64 -4.32 -9.00
CA LEU A 248 26.02 -3.23 -8.09
C LEU A 248 25.90 -3.63 -6.62
N ALA A 249 25.01 -4.57 -6.27
CA ALA A 249 24.83 -5.03 -4.90
C ALA A 249 25.88 -6.09 -4.48
N LEU A 250 26.38 -6.89 -5.43
CA LEU A 250 27.34 -7.98 -5.15
C LEU A 250 28.54 -7.58 -4.26
N PRO A 251 29.24 -6.45 -4.48
CA PRO A 251 30.39 -6.06 -3.66
C PRO A 251 30.04 -5.73 -2.20
N LEU A 252 28.77 -5.43 -1.91
CA LEU A 252 28.30 -5.06 -0.57
C LEU A 252 27.90 -6.29 0.26
N LEU A 253 27.58 -7.42 -0.38
CA LEU A 253 27.09 -8.64 0.28
C LEU A 253 27.98 -9.18 1.40
N PRO A 254 29.33 -9.13 1.34
CA PRO A 254 30.16 -9.60 2.45
C PRO A 254 29.95 -8.84 3.76
N GLN A 255 29.32 -7.66 3.72
CA GLN A 255 29.12 -6.75 4.86
C GLN A 255 27.69 -6.78 5.42
N VAL A 256 26.76 -7.52 4.79
CA VAL A 256 25.36 -7.54 5.20
C VAL A 256 25.03 -8.73 6.07
N ASN A 257 23.95 -8.63 6.84
CA ASN A 257 23.45 -9.73 7.66
C ASN A 257 22.77 -10.82 6.77
N PRO A 258 22.59 -12.05 7.30
CA PRO A 258 21.99 -13.15 6.52
C PRO A 258 20.58 -12.86 6.00
N ALA A 259 19.79 -12.04 6.70
CA ALA A 259 18.45 -11.69 6.25
C ALA A 259 18.52 -10.87 4.95
N VAL A 260 19.33 -9.81 4.91
CA VAL A 260 19.54 -8.97 3.71
C VAL A 260 20.15 -9.77 2.55
N ALA A 261 21.12 -10.66 2.86
CA ALA A 261 21.69 -11.55 1.85
C ALA A 261 20.62 -12.46 1.23
N PHE A 262 19.69 -12.98 2.05
CA PHE A 262 18.57 -13.77 1.57
C PHE A 262 17.61 -12.97 0.68
N GLU A 263 17.35 -11.69 0.98
CA GLU A 263 16.53 -10.83 0.10
C GLU A 263 17.16 -10.67 -1.29
N PHE A 264 18.48 -10.48 -1.32
CA PHE A 264 19.24 -10.43 -2.56
C PHE A 264 19.17 -11.75 -3.35
N GLU A 265 19.23 -12.90 -2.67
CA GLU A 265 19.08 -14.20 -3.32
C GLU A 265 17.70 -14.38 -3.96
N ILE A 266 16.63 -13.94 -3.28
CA ILE A 266 15.26 -13.98 -3.83
C ILE A 266 15.12 -13.05 -5.04
N ALA A 267 15.65 -11.83 -4.99
CA ALA A 267 15.66 -10.92 -6.13
C ALA A 267 16.46 -11.51 -7.32
N SER A 268 17.60 -12.14 -7.02
CA SER A 268 18.41 -12.83 -8.03
C SER A 268 17.71 -14.04 -8.63
N ALA A 269 16.97 -14.82 -7.83
CA ALA A 269 16.16 -15.94 -8.31
C ALA A 269 15.03 -15.47 -9.23
N TRP A 270 14.38 -14.35 -8.90
CA TRP A 270 13.37 -13.73 -9.76
C TRP A 270 13.95 -13.31 -11.11
N VAL A 271 15.02 -12.51 -11.12
CA VAL A 271 15.66 -12.04 -12.36
C VAL A 271 16.22 -13.21 -13.18
N GLY A 272 16.83 -14.20 -12.52
CA GLY A 272 17.31 -15.42 -13.19
C GLY A 272 16.18 -16.22 -13.84
N ALA A 273 15.01 -16.34 -13.20
CA ALA A 273 13.87 -17.03 -13.80
C ALA A 273 13.34 -16.35 -15.07
N LEU A 274 13.50 -15.02 -15.20
CA LEU A 274 13.12 -14.28 -16.42
C LEU A 274 14.05 -14.57 -17.61
N THR A 275 15.32 -14.91 -17.34
CA THR A 275 16.33 -15.24 -18.37
C THR A 275 16.47 -16.73 -18.64
N GLY A 276 15.80 -17.56 -17.85
CA GLY A 276 15.98 -19.01 -17.88
C GLY A 276 17.21 -19.52 -17.09
N ASP A 277 17.89 -18.66 -16.34
CA ASP A 277 18.92 -19.10 -15.38
C ASP A 277 18.27 -19.41 -14.01
N TYR A 278 17.89 -20.67 -13.84
CA TYR A 278 17.23 -21.14 -12.61
C TYR A 278 18.20 -21.46 -11.47
N ARG A 279 19.53 -21.32 -11.65
CA ARG A 279 20.52 -21.72 -10.64
C ARG A 279 20.33 -20.98 -9.32
N ALA A 280 19.94 -19.71 -9.38
CA ALA A 280 19.64 -18.92 -8.18
C ALA A 280 18.39 -19.46 -7.46
N GLY A 281 17.33 -19.76 -8.21
CA GLY A 281 16.11 -20.37 -7.66
C GLY A 281 16.33 -21.78 -7.10
N ASP A 282 17.26 -22.55 -7.66
CA ASP A 282 17.62 -23.90 -7.17
C ASP A 282 18.34 -23.88 -5.83
N ARG A 283 19.06 -22.79 -5.52
CA ARG A 283 19.68 -22.61 -4.20
C ARG A 283 18.65 -22.27 -3.12
N VAL A 284 17.51 -21.73 -3.51
CA VAL A 284 16.42 -21.36 -2.59
C VAL A 284 15.56 -22.61 -2.34
N SER A 285 15.77 -23.22 -1.18
CA SER A 285 15.18 -24.50 -0.76
C SER A 285 13.74 -24.37 -0.22
N GLU A 286 13.09 -25.49 0.13
CA GLU A 286 11.82 -25.46 0.87
C GLU A 286 11.95 -24.80 2.25
N ALA A 287 13.08 -24.98 2.95
CA ALA A 287 13.36 -24.25 4.21
C ALA A 287 13.43 -22.73 3.98
N SER A 288 13.86 -22.31 2.79
CA SER A 288 13.84 -20.92 2.37
C SER A 288 12.42 -20.41 2.09
N ALA A 289 11.46 -21.28 1.76
CA ALA A 289 10.06 -20.90 1.59
C ALA A 289 9.42 -20.53 2.94
N GLU A 290 9.72 -21.27 4.01
CA GLU A 290 9.29 -20.93 5.37
C GLU A 290 9.88 -19.60 5.83
N GLN A 291 11.16 -19.36 5.52
CA GLN A 291 11.81 -18.08 5.79
C GLN A 291 11.21 -16.94 4.95
N ALA A 292 10.89 -17.19 3.69
CA ALA A 292 10.27 -16.20 2.80
C ALA A 292 8.88 -15.79 3.29
N LEU A 293 8.13 -16.68 3.96
CA LEU A 293 6.84 -16.34 4.57
C LEU A 293 6.96 -15.26 5.66
N ILE A 294 8.15 -14.93 6.17
CA ILE A 294 8.33 -13.80 7.08
C ILE A 294 8.00 -12.47 6.37
N SER A 295 8.28 -12.35 5.08
CA SER A 295 8.04 -11.14 4.27
C SER A 295 7.10 -11.45 3.10
N PRO A 296 5.92 -10.82 3.02
CA PRO A 296 4.99 -11.05 1.90
C PRO A 296 5.64 -10.81 0.53
N LEU A 297 6.47 -9.78 0.39
CA LEU A 297 7.20 -9.50 -0.84
C LEU A 297 8.07 -10.69 -1.27
N PHE A 298 8.88 -11.24 -0.35
CA PHE A 298 9.80 -12.32 -0.70
C PHE A 298 9.09 -13.64 -1.01
N ALA A 299 8.03 -13.95 -0.27
CA ALA A 299 7.18 -15.10 -0.58
C ALA A 299 6.56 -14.97 -1.99
N ILE A 300 6.07 -13.78 -2.36
CA ILE A 300 5.53 -13.52 -3.70
C ILE A 300 6.62 -13.68 -4.75
N LEU A 301 7.79 -13.06 -4.57
CA LEU A 301 8.88 -13.12 -5.56
C LEU A 301 9.42 -14.54 -5.75
N LEU A 302 9.53 -15.32 -4.66
CA LEU A 302 9.92 -16.72 -4.74
C LEU A 302 8.87 -17.56 -5.49
N ALA A 303 7.60 -17.41 -5.15
CA ALA A 303 6.53 -18.11 -5.85
C ALA A 303 6.50 -17.75 -7.35
N ARG A 304 6.81 -16.49 -7.68
CA ARG A 304 6.93 -16.04 -9.07
C ARG A 304 8.15 -16.58 -9.77
N SER A 305 9.32 -16.63 -9.14
CA SER A 305 10.50 -17.27 -9.74
C SER A 305 10.21 -18.74 -10.06
N TRP A 306 9.52 -19.47 -9.17
CA TRP A 306 9.04 -20.83 -9.43
C TRP A 306 8.00 -20.89 -10.54
N THR A 307 7.07 -19.93 -10.62
CA THR A 307 6.10 -19.84 -11.72
C THR A 307 6.81 -19.74 -13.07
N TYR A 308 7.87 -18.93 -13.15
CA TYR A 308 8.65 -18.73 -14.38
C TYR A 308 9.62 -19.88 -14.68
N ALA A 309 10.05 -20.61 -13.65
CA ALA A 309 10.76 -21.89 -13.77
C ALA A 309 9.84 -23.10 -14.01
N GLU A 310 8.56 -22.87 -14.32
CA GLU A 310 7.52 -23.89 -14.57
C GLU A 310 7.23 -24.84 -13.39
N ARG A 311 7.63 -24.46 -12.18
CA ARG A 311 7.35 -25.15 -10.90
C ARG A 311 6.00 -24.72 -10.32
N TYR A 312 4.96 -24.86 -11.13
CA TYR A 312 3.65 -24.25 -10.85
C TYR A 312 2.98 -24.74 -9.57
N GLU A 313 3.18 -26.01 -9.20
CA GLU A 313 2.59 -26.59 -7.98
C GLU A 313 3.24 -26.00 -6.71
N GLN A 314 4.56 -25.86 -6.70
CA GLN A 314 5.29 -25.25 -5.58
C GLN A 314 4.92 -23.78 -5.42
N ALA A 315 4.85 -23.04 -6.53
CA ALA A 315 4.37 -21.66 -6.54
C ALA A 315 2.95 -21.54 -5.98
N ARG A 316 2.04 -22.42 -6.40
CA ARG A 316 0.65 -22.46 -5.93
C ARG A 316 0.57 -22.69 -4.42
N MET A 317 1.25 -23.71 -3.90
CA MET A 317 1.26 -23.99 -2.47
C MET A 317 1.77 -22.80 -1.64
N LEU A 318 2.80 -22.10 -2.12
CA LEU A 318 3.33 -20.91 -1.45
C LEU A 318 2.35 -19.74 -1.50
N PHE A 319 1.69 -19.49 -2.63
CA PHE A 319 0.64 -18.46 -2.72
C PHE A 319 -0.56 -18.78 -1.82
N GLU A 320 -1.03 -20.04 -1.78
CA GLU A 320 -2.13 -20.46 -0.92
C GLU A 320 -1.75 -20.32 0.57
N SER A 321 -0.53 -20.72 0.94
CA SER A 321 0.01 -20.53 2.29
C SER A 321 0.03 -19.05 2.67
N LEU A 322 0.51 -18.19 1.76
CA LEU A 322 0.59 -16.75 1.97
C LEU A 322 -0.80 -16.09 2.11
N LEU A 323 -1.75 -16.47 1.25
CA LEU A 323 -3.12 -15.92 1.23
C LEU A 323 -3.99 -16.45 2.38
N SER A 324 -3.65 -17.59 2.98
CA SER A 324 -4.38 -18.18 4.10
C SER A 324 -3.92 -17.70 5.49
N ARG A 325 -2.94 -16.78 5.55
CA ARG A 325 -2.37 -16.28 6.80
C ARG A 325 -3.37 -15.50 7.66
N SER A 326 -3.17 -15.60 8.97
CA SER A 326 -3.80 -14.78 9.99
C SER A 326 -2.72 -14.09 10.84
N PRO A 327 -2.70 -12.75 10.97
CA PRO A 327 -3.64 -11.79 10.36
C PRO A 327 -3.54 -11.79 8.82
N THR A 328 -4.59 -11.28 8.17
CA THR A 328 -4.61 -11.08 6.71
C THR A 328 -3.51 -10.11 6.29
N LEU A 329 -2.96 -10.32 5.09
CA LEU A 329 -1.93 -9.45 4.52
C LEU A 329 -2.42 -8.01 4.39
N ASP A 330 -1.47 -7.08 4.47
CA ASP A 330 -1.74 -5.68 4.11
C ASP A 330 -2.27 -5.61 2.66
N PRO A 331 -3.15 -4.64 2.37
CA PRO A 331 -3.89 -4.62 1.12
C PRO A 331 -3.03 -4.67 -0.15
N LEU A 332 -1.91 -3.94 -0.20
CA LEU A 332 -0.97 -3.98 -1.32
C LEU A 332 -0.46 -5.41 -1.58
N TRP A 333 -0.03 -6.10 -0.52
CA TRP A 333 0.54 -7.44 -0.62
C TRP A 333 -0.53 -8.49 -0.92
N LEU A 334 -1.73 -8.32 -0.37
CA LEU A 334 -2.88 -9.16 -0.68
C LEU A 334 -3.22 -9.10 -2.17
N GLU A 335 -3.28 -7.90 -2.74
CA GLU A 335 -3.56 -7.70 -4.16
C GLU A 335 -2.44 -8.28 -5.03
N THR A 336 -1.19 -7.96 -4.69
CA THR A 336 0.00 -8.44 -5.42
C THR A 336 0.05 -9.99 -5.43
N ALA A 337 -0.23 -10.63 -4.29
CA ALA A 337 -0.25 -12.09 -4.17
C ALA A 337 -1.38 -12.71 -5.01
N ARG A 338 -2.59 -12.14 -4.97
CA ARG A 338 -3.74 -12.63 -5.77
C ARG A 338 -3.49 -12.52 -7.27
N PHE A 339 -2.94 -11.39 -7.72
CA PHE A 339 -2.54 -11.20 -9.11
C PHE A 339 -1.49 -12.24 -9.52
N SER A 340 -0.45 -12.42 -8.71
CA SER A 340 0.65 -13.34 -8.99
C SER A 340 0.19 -14.81 -9.01
N GLN A 341 -0.74 -15.17 -8.12
CA GLN A 341 -1.39 -16.47 -8.14
C GLN A 341 -2.21 -16.67 -9.42
N ALA A 342 -2.99 -15.67 -9.85
CA ALA A 342 -3.74 -15.75 -11.10
C ALA A 342 -2.79 -15.97 -12.29
N GLU A 343 -1.65 -15.28 -12.34
CA GLU A 343 -0.62 -15.49 -13.36
C GLU A 343 -0.11 -16.95 -13.38
N ASN A 344 0.17 -17.53 -12.21
CA ASN A 344 0.56 -18.94 -12.08
C ASN A 344 -0.50 -19.90 -12.64
N GLU A 345 -1.78 -19.65 -12.35
CA GLU A 345 -2.88 -20.48 -12.87
C GLU A 345 -3.06 -20.33 -14.39
N ILE A 346 -2.83 -19.13 -14.94
CA ILE A 346 -2.84 -18.91 -16.40
C ILE A 346 -1.71 -19.70 -17.06
N ARG A 347 -0.49 -19.60 -16.53
CA ARG A 347 0.71 -20.24 -17.11
C ARG A 347 0.65 -21.76 -17.00
N SER A 348 0.15 -22.29 -15.88
CA SER A 348 -0.03 -23.73 -15.69
C SER A 348 -1.23 -24.32 -16.45
N GLY A 349 -2.01 -23.51 -17.17
CA GLY A 349 -3.15 -23.96 -17.97
C GLY A 349 -4.43 -24.26 -17.16
N HIS A 350 -4.47 -23.94 -15.87
CA HIS A 350 -5.64 -24.14 -15.01
C HIS A 350 -6.67 -23.00 -15.16
N LEU A 351 -7.26 -22.88 -16.36
CA LEU A 351 -8.13 -21.75 -16.75
C LEU A 351 -9.26 -21.48 -15.76
N ARG A 352 -9.93 -22.51 -15.22
CA ARG A 352 -11.01 -22.33 -14.24
C ARG A 352 -10.55 -21.67 -12.95
N ARG A 353 -9.34 -22.03 -12.47
CA ARG A 353 -8.75 -21.43 -11.27
C ARG A 353 -8.35 -19.98 -11.55
N ALA A 354 -7.71 -19.74 -12.70
CA ALA A 354 -7.36 -18.38 -13.14
C ALA A 354 -8.57 -17.45 -13.22
N VAL A 355 -9.66 -17.89 -13.85
CA VAL A 355 -10.94 -17.16 -13.94
C VAL A 355 -11.47 -16.81 -12.54
N LYS A 356 -11.54 -17.80 -11.64
CA LYS A 356 -12.03 -17.59 -10.26
C LYS A 356 -11.15 -16.60 -9.47
N SER A 357 -9.83 -16.68 -9.62
CA SER A 357 -8.90 -15.74 -8.96
C SER A 357 -9.11 -14.31 -9.46
N ILE A 358 -9.30 -14.13 -10.77
CA ILE A 358 -9.53 -12.81 -11.38
C ILE A 358 -10.93 -12.26 -11.03
N GLU A 359 -11.96 -13.11 -10.90
CA GLU A 359 -13.28 -12.68 -10.40
C GLU A 359 -13.21 -12.14 -8.98
N THR A 360 -12.39 -12.77 -8.12
CA THR A 360 -12.18 -12.31 -6.75
C THR A 360 -11.52 -10.92 -6.74
N LEU A 361 -10.59 -10.66 -7.68
CA LEU A 361 -10.00 -9.33 -7.89
C LEU A 361 -11.02 -8.30 -8.41
N HIS A 362 -12.01 -8.71 -9.21
CA HIS A 362 -13.09 -7.84 -9.69
C HIS A 362 -14.10 -7.48 -8.60
N ALA A 363 -14.44 -8.42 -7.72
CA ALA A 363 -15.48 -8.28 -6.72
C ALA A 363 -15.04 -7.44 -5.50
N SER A 364 -13.73 -7.20 -5.34
CA SER A 364 -13.19 -6.30 -4.32
C SER A 364 -13.61 -4.86 -4.62
N SER A 365 -14.64 -4.37 -3.91
CA SER A 365 -15.11 -2.98 -4.01
C SER A 365 -14.08 -1.95 -3.55
N ASP A 366 -13.12 -2.40 -2.76
CA ASP A 366 -11.95 -1.63 -2.35
C ASP A 366 -10.92 -1.69 -3.47
N VAL A 367 -11.26 -1.10 -4.62
CA VAL A 367 -10.30 -0.88 -5.71
C VAL A 367 -9.31 0.15 -5.20
N GLN A 368 -8.32 -0.34 -4.48
CA GLN A 368 -7.15 0.44 -4.19
C GLN A 368 -6.37 0.61 -5.50
N GLN A 369 -5.72 1.76 -5.63
CA GLN A 369 -5.15 2.22 -6.90
C GLN A 369 -3.82 1.53 -7.24
N PHE A 370 -3.58 0.29 -6.79
CA PHE A 370 -2.35 -0.43 -7.08
C PHE A 370 -2.48 -1.21 -8.36
N HIS A 371 -1.33 -1.41 -9.01
CA HIS A 371 -1.22 -2.35 -10.12
C HIS A 371 -2.25 -2.13 -11.23
N VAL A 372 -2.74 -0.89 -11.42
CA VAL A 372 -3.89 -0.58 -12.30
C VAL A 372 -3.67 -1.15 -13.69
N ASN A 373 -2.44 -1.08 -14.19
CA ASN A 373 -2.07 -1.57 -15.51
C ASN A 373 -2.10 -3.12 -15.59
N TYR A 374 -1.66 -3.79 -14.53
CA TYR A 374 -1.73 -5.25 -14.43
C TYR A 374 -3.16 -5.75 -14.23
N LEU A 375 -3.94 -5.10 -13.36
CA LEU A 375 -5.36 -5.39 -13.20
C LEU A 375 -6.07 -5.25 -14.55
N THR A 376 -5.89 -4.13 -15.23
CA THR A 376 -6.49 -3.89 -16.56
C THR A 376 -6.12 -4.99 -17.54
N SER A 377 -4.86 -5.44 -17.54
CA SER A 377 -4.39 -6.54 -18.37
C SER A 377 -5.05 -7.88 -18.01
N MET A 378 -5.22 -8.19 -16.73
CA MET A 378 -5.92 -9.39 -16.25
C MET A 378 -7.43 -9.35 -16.57
N ARG A 379 -8.05 -8.17 -16.55
CA ARG A 379 -9.45 -8.00 -16.97
C ARG A 379 -9.61 -8.27 -18.47
N ALA A 380 -8.70 -7.77 -19.29
CA ALA A 380 -8.69 -8.11 -20.72
C ALA A 380 -8.52 -9.62 -20.94
N TRP A 381 -7.56 -10.25 -20.23
CA TRP A 381 -7.38 -11.70 -20.28
C TRP A 381 -8.66 -12.46 -19.92
N TYR A 382 -9.33 -12.08 -18.83
CA TYR A 382 -10.55 -12.73 -18.35
C TYR A 382 -11.68 -12.76 -19.39
N TRP A 383 -11.92 -11.64 -20.07
CA TRP A 383 -12.95 -11.56 -21.10
C TRP A 383 -12.53 -12.27 -22.39
N LEU A 384 -11.25 -12.18 -22.78
CA LEU A 384 -10.73 -12.90 -23.94
C LEU A 384 -10.78 -14.43 -23.74
N ALA A 385 -10.49 -14.92 -22.54
CA ALA A 385 -10.57 -16.35 -22.19
C ALA A 385 -11.99 -16.91 -22.29
N GLN A 386 -13.01 -16.04 -22.19
CA GLN A 386 -14.43 -16.37 -22.35
C GLN A 386 -14.95 -16.10 -23.77
N ASN A 387 -14.09 -15.68 -24.70
CA ASN A 387 -14.45 -15.25 -26.06
C ASN A 387 -15.38 -14.03 -26.12
N GLU A 388 -15.38 -13.18 -25.10
CA GLU A 388 -16.20 -11.97 -25.00
C GLU A 388 -15.41 -10.72 -25.44
N LEU A 389 -15.02 -10.65 -26.72
CA LEU A 389 -14.15 -9.58 -27.24
C LEU A 389 -14.71 -8.17 -26.99
N ALA A 390 -16.02 -7.99 -27.18
CA ALA A 390 -16.67 -6.69 -26.97
C ALA A 390 -16.52 -6.18 -25.51
N ARG A 391 -16.49 -7.10 -24.53
CA ARG A 391 -16.25 -6.77 -23.12
C ARG A 391 -14.76 -6.58 -22.80
N ALA A 392 -13.88 -7.26 -23.53
CA ALA A 392 -12.44 -7.09 -23.40
C ALA A 392 -11.94 -5.74 -23.94
N GLN A 393 -12.58 -5.22 -25.00
CA GLN A 393 -12.10 -4.07 -25.78
C GLN A 393 -11.75 -2.83 -24.95
N PRO A 394 -12.59 -2.37 -24.00
CA PRO A 394 -12.25 -1.17 -23.20
C PRO A 394 -10.97 -1.33 -22.39
N PHE A 395 -10.68 -2.55 -21.92
CA PHE A 395 -9.45 -2.85 -21.16
C PHE A 395 -8.24 -2.95 -22.08
N ILE A 396 -8.42 -3.54 -23.27
CA ILE A 396 -7.38 -3.59 -24.31
C ILE A 396 -6.97 -2.17 -24.72
N ASP A 397 -7.94 -1.31 -25.02
CA ASP A 397 -7.69 0.09 -25.41
C ASP A 397 -6.97 0.86 -24.30
N ALA A 398 -7.35 0.63 -23.04
CA ALA A 398 -6.67 1.23 -21.89
C ALA A 398 -5.20 0.80 -21.78
N VAL A 399 -4.88 -0.49 -21.97
CA VAL A 399 -3.49 -0.98 -21.95
C VAL A 399 -2.66 -0.36 -23.08
N PHE A 400 -3.19 -0.30 -24.31
CA PHE A 400 -2.46 0.30 -25.44
C PHE A 400 -2.28 1.82 -25.29
N LYS A 401 -3.28 2.51 -24.75
CA LYS A 401 -3.19 3.95 -24.46
C LYS A 401 -2.11 4.23 -23.43
N ASP A 402 -2.05 3.45 -22.36
CA ASP A 402 -1.02 3.56 -21.32
C ASP A 402 0.39 3.29 -21.91
N ALA A 403 0.55 2.20 -22.67
CA ALA A 403 1.82 1.86 -23.31
C ALA A 403 2.30 2.93 -24.31
N SER A 404 1.40 3.69 -24.92
CA SER A 404 1.76 4.79 -25.85
C SER A 404 2.33 6.01 -25.13
N GLY A 405 2.02 6.20 -23.85
CA GLY A 405 2.55 7.28 -23.00
C GLY A 405 3.67 6.84 -22.07
N SER A 406 3.75 5.55 -21.79
CA SER A 406 4.72 4.95 -20.87
C SER A 406 6.00 4.51 -21.58
N ARG A 407 7.11 4.45 -20.83
CA ARG A 407 8.36 3.82 -21.28
C ARG A 407 8.32 2.28 -21.22
N ASN A 408 7.22 1.68 -20.74
CA ASN A 408 7.08 0.23 -20.60
C ASN A 408 5.96 -0.32 -21.50
N SER A 409 6.32 -1.07 -22.53
CA SER A 409 5.39 -1.68 -23.48
C SER A 409 5.03 -3.14 -23.15
N ILE A 410 5.56 -3.74 -22.07
CA ILE A 410 5.42 -5.19 -21.82
C ILE A 410 3.96 -5.64 -21.73
N ASN A 411 3.10 -4.81 -21.12
CA ASN A 411 1.67 -5.14 -20.99
C ASN A 411 0.97 -5.07 -22.35
N ALA A 412 1.36 -4.16 -23.24
CA ALA A 412 0.86 -4.13 -24.62
C ALA A 412 1.31 -5.36 -25.41
N SER A 413 2.56 -5.82 -25.27
CA SER A 413 3.03 -7.06 -25.88
C SER A 413 2.25 -8.27 -25.36
N ARG A 414 2.03 -8.37 -24.04
CA ARG A 414 1.21 -9.44 -23.42
C ARG A 414 -0.21 -9.45 -23.95
N ILE A 415 -0.87 -8.29 -24.03
CA ILE A 415 -2.23 -8.18 -24.59
C ILE A 415 -2.24 -8.55 -26.07
N SER A 416 -1.25 -8.12 -26.84
CA SER A 416 -1.12 -8.47 -28.26
C SER A 416 -0.99 -9.98 -28.46
N ALA A 417 -0.17 -10.65 -27.65
CA ALA A 417 -0.06 -12.12 -27.66
C ALA A 417 -1.40 -12.81 -27.32
N LEU A 418 -2.17 -12.27 -26.37
CA LEU A 418 -3.48 -12.80 -25.99
C LEU A 418 -4.52 -12.61 -27.10
N LEU A 419 -4.53 -11.44 -27.75
CA LEU A 419 -5.35 -11.17 -28.93
C LEU A 419 -5.02 -12.15 -30.05
N GLY A 420 -3.73 -12.38 -30.32
CA GLY A 420 -3.28 -13.34 -31.31
C GLY A 420 -3.79 -14.76 -31.03
N ARG A 421 -3.63 -15.23 -29.78
CA ARG A 421 -4.14 -16.54 -29.34
C ARG A 421 -5.66 -16.66 -29.44
N SER A 422 -6.38 -15.60 -29.06
CA SER A 422 -7.85 -15.56 -29.13
C SER A 422 -8.35 -15.52 -30.58
N ALA A 423 -7.61 -14.89 -31.50
CA ALA A 423 -7.92 -14.92 -32.93
C ALA A 423 -7.65 -16.30 -33.55
N LEU A 424 -6.55 -16.97 -33.15
CA LEU A 424 -6.27 -18.35 -33.57
C LEU A 424 -7.37 -19.32 -33.16
N SER A 425 -7.92 -19.21 -31.93
CA SER A 425 -9.00 -20.09 -31.48
C SER A 425 -10.31 -19.90 -32.27
N ARG A 426 -10.47 -18.74 -32.93
CA ARG A 426 -11.58 -18.43 -33.85
C ARG A 426 -11.26 -18.67 -35.33
N ALA A 427 -10.07 -19.22 -35.63
CA ALA A 427 -9.55 -19.37 -37.00
C ALA A 427 -9.44 -18.05 -37.80
N ASP A 428 -9.29 -16.92 -37.12
CA ASP A 428 -8.99 -15.62 -37.74
C ASP A 428 -7.47 -15.42 -37.83
N PHE A 429 -6.87 -16.05 -38.84
CA PHE A 429 -5.42 -16.05 -39.03
C PHE A 429 -4.86 -14.66 -39.36
N SER A 430 -5.64 -13.80 -40.03
CA SER A 430 -5.25 -12.41 -40.33
C SER A 430 -5.05 -11.59 -39.06
N THR A 431 -6.04 -11.60 -38.16
CA THR A 431 -5.97 -10.87 -36.89
C THR A 431 -4.91 -11.49 -35.99
N ALA A 432 -4.76 -12.82 -36.02
CA ALA A 432 -3.70 -13.49 -35.27
C ALA A 432 -2.30 -13.02 -35.70
N PHE A 433 -2.04 -12.99 -37.01
CA PHE A 433 -0.76 -12.54 -37.56
C PHE A 433 -0.49 -11.07 -37.20
N ALA A 434 -1.47 -10.18 -37.42
CA ALA A 434 -1.34 -8.76 -37.08
C ALA A 434 -0.99 -8.56 -35.59
N ALA A 435 -1.68 -9.27 -34.70
CA ALA A 435 -1.46 -9.16 -33.27
C ALA A 435 -0.08 -9.69 -32.83
N PHE A 436 0.43 -10.78 -33.44
CA PHE A 436 1.77 -11.26 -33.13
C PHE A 436 2.88 -10.36 -33.66
N VAL A 437 2.68 -9.68 -34.80
CA VAL A 437 3.63 -8.68 -35.30
C VAL A 437 3.72 -7.48 -34.36
N THR A 438 2.62 -7.04 -33.75
CA THR A 438 2.63 -5.96 -32.74
C THR A 438 3.23 -6.40 -31.40
N CYS A 439 3.34 -7.71 -31.15
CA CYS A 439 3.93 -8.24 -29.93
C CYS A 439 5.46 -8.26 -29.95
N ALA A 440 6.04 -8.46 -31.14
CA ALA A 440 7.48 -8.51 -31.39
C ALA A 440 8.07 -7.10 -31.54
#